data_AF-A0A4W5M5Y2-F1
#
_entry.id   AF-A0A4W5M5Y2-F1
#
_cell.length_a   1.000
_cell.length_b   1.000
_cell.length_c   1.000
_cell.angle_alpha   90.00
_cell.angle_beta   90.00
_cell.angle_gamma   90.00
#
_symmetry.space_group_name_H-M   'P 1'
#
loop_
_entity.id
_entity.type
_entity.pdbx_description
1 polymer ?
#
loop_
_entity_poly.entity_id
_entity_poly.type
_entity_poly.pdbx_seq_one_letter_code
_entity_poly.pdbx_strand_id
1 'polypeptide(L)'
;SLCPLSVCVPPGRSVTCLCVPGARVNAKDNKWLTPLHRAVASCSEEAVQVLLKHSADVNARDKNWQTPLHIAAANKAVRCAEALVPLLSNVNVSDRAGRTALHHAAFSGHLEVSN
;
A
#
# COMPACT_ATOMS: atom_id res chain seq x y z
N SER A 1 18.19 -6.26 23.04
CA SER A 1 18.40 -5.36 21.88
C SER A 1 17.04 -4.85 21.43
N LEU A 2 16.77 -3.57 21.65
CA LEU A 2 15.50 -2.93 21.31
C LEU A 2 15.42 -2.81 19.79
N CYS A 3 14.50 -3.55 19.15
CA CYS A 3 14.20 -3.39 17.73
C CYS A 3 13.30 -2.15 17.56
N PRO A 4 13.74 -1.09 16.86
CA PRO A 4 13.08 0.22 16.89
C PRO A 4 11.86 0.37 15.96
N LEU A 5 11.08 -0.69 15.71
CA LEU A 5 9.96 -0.66 14.74
C LEU A 5 8.63 -1.15 15.32
N SER A 6 8.31 -0.70 16.54
CA SER A 6 7.00 -0.92 17.17
C SER A 6 5.97 0.07 16.63
N VAL A 7 5.48 -0.14 15.41
CA VAL A 7 4.23 0.51 14.98
C VAL A 7 3.08 -0.32 15.55
N CYS A 8 2.79 -0.11 16.83
CA CYS A 8 1.62 -0.65 17.50
C CYS A 8 0.35 -0.06 16.85
N VAL A 9 -0.43 -0.91 16.16
CA VAL A 9 -1.81 -0.61 15.77
C VAL A 9 -2.73 -1.25 16.83
N PRO A 10 -3.80 -0.57 17.32
CA PRO A 10 -4.65 -1.02 18.44
C PRO A 10 -5.28 -2.42 18.25
N PRO A 11 -5.70 -3.09 19.35
CA PRO A 11 -6.12 -4.48 19.33
C PRO A 11 -7.41 -4.64 18.53
N GLY A 12 -7.34 -5.33 17.38
CA GLY A 12 -8.54 -5.66 16.59
C GLY A 12 -8.33 -5.94 15.11
N ARG A 13 -7.15 -5.69 14.51
CA ARG A 13 -6.90 -6.02 13.10
C ARG A 13 -5.56 -6.72 12.90
N SER A 14 -5.64 -7.85 12.21
CA SER A 14 -4.61 -8.87 12.07
C SER A 14 -3.48 -8.45 11.13
N VAL A 15 -2.25 -8.66 11.63
CA VAL A 15 -0.97 -9.04 10.98
C VAL A 15 -0.27 -8.08 10.00
N THR A 16 0.73 -7.37 10.53
CA THR A 16 1.99 -7.08 9.81
C THR A 16 3.18 -7.18 10.76
N CYS A 17 3.49 -8.38 11.26
CA CYS A 17 4.73 -8.61 11.98
C CYS A 17 5.85 -8.88 10.96
N LEU A 18 6.46 -7.83 10.41
CA LEU A 18 7.68 -7.95 9.60
C LEU A 18 8.91 -8.36 10.44
N CYS A 19 8.73 -8.46 11.76
CA CYS A 19 9.77 -8.71 12.75
C CYS A 19 10.02 -10.20 13.04
N VAL A 20 9.35 -11.12 12.33
CA VAL A 20 9.56 -12.57 12.49
C VAL A 20 10.60 -13.03 11.47
N PRO A 21 11.70 -13.69 11.89
CA PRO A 21 12.58 -14.39 10.95
C PRO A 21 11.75 -15.34 10.08
N GLY A 22 11.70 -15.08 8.76
CA GLY A 22 10.85 -15.81 7.81
C GLY A 22 9.56 -15.11 7.37
N ALA A 23 9.26 -13.91 7.86
CA ALA A 23 8.16 -13.10 7.36
C ALA A 23 8.37 -12.78 5.87
N ARG A 24 7.48 -13.29 5.01
CA ARG A 24 7.53 -13.04 3.56
C ARG A 24 7.01 -11.63 3.29
N VAL A 25 7.88 -10.75 2.78
CA VAL A 25 7.57 -9.34 2.45
C VAL A 25 6.35 -9.18 1.52
N ASN A 26 6.09 -10.19 0.69
CA ASN A 26 4.98 -10.25 -0.26
C ASN A 26 3.86 -11.23 0.16
N ALA A 27 3.82 -11.64 1.43
CA ALA A 27 2.73 -12.46 1.96
C ALA A 27 1.38 -11.78 1.72
N LYS A 28 0.38 -12.55 1.28
CA LYS A 28 -0.97 -12.05 1.05
C LYS A 28 -1.88 -12.45 2.19
N ASP A 29 -2.69 -11.52 2.68
CA ASP A 29 -3.75 -11.81 3.64
C ASP A 29 -5.00 -12.41 2.96
N ASN A 30 -6.07 -12.64 3.72
CA ASN A 30 -7.35 -13.18 3.21
C ASN A 30 -8.04 -12.29 2.17
N LYS A 31 -7.61 -11.03 2.02
CA LYS A 31 -8.06 -10.07 1.00
C LYS A 31 -7.05 -9.91 -0.13
N TRP A 32 -6.01 -10.73 -0.15
CA TRP A 32 -4.89 -10.68 -1.09
C TRP A 32 -4.04 -9.42 -0.98
N LEU A 33 -4.15 -8.70 0.14
CA LEU A 33 -3.35 -7.51 0.39
C LEU A 33 -1.98 -7.96 0.90
N THR A 34 -0.94 -7.36 0.33
CA THR A 34 0.43 -7.50 0.84
C THR A 34 0.68 -6.49 1.97
N PRO A 35 1.72 -6.65 2.80
CA PRO A 35 2.16 -5.63 3.74
C PRO A 35 2.29 -4.25 3.09
N LEU A 36 2.74 -4.17 1.83
CA LEU A 36 2.85 -2.91 1.10
C LEU A 36 1.49 -2.24 0.86
N HIS A 37 0.46 -3.00 0.51
CA HIS A 37 -0.90 -2.45 0.41
C HIS A 37 -1.37 -1.87 1.75
N ARG A 38 -1.07 -2.55 2.86
CA ARG A 38 -1.48 -2.12 4.20
C ARG A 38 -0.75 -0.86 4.65
N ALA A 39 0.57 -0.81 4.44
CA ALA A 39 1.39 0.37 4.74
C ALA A 39 0.93 1.61 3.97
N VAL A 40 0.60 1.44 2.69
CA VAL A 40 0.06 2.51 1.85
C VAL A 40 -1.35 2.91 2.30
N ALA A 41 -2.22 1.94 2.63
CA ALA A 41 -3.57 2.22 3.13
C ALA A 41 -3.56 2.97 4.47
N SER A 42 -2.51 2.80 5.28
CA SER A 42 -2.30 3.56 6.52
C SER A 42 -1.51 4.85 6.33
N CYS A 43 -1.16 5.22 5.09
CA CYS A 43 -0.34 6.40 4.76
C CYS A 43 1.02 6.45 5.51
N SER A 44 1.59 5.30 5.88
CA SER A 44 2.87 5.26 6.60
C SER A 44 4.03 5.18 5.61
N GLU A 45 4.69 6.32 5.41
CA GLU A 45 5.85 6.43 4.53
C GLU A 45 7.01 5.56 5.03
N GLU A 46 7.24 5.52 6.34
CA GLU A 46 8.34 4.76 6.94
C GLU A 46 8.17 3.26 6.68
N ALA A 47 6.95 2.75 6.88
CA ALA A 47 6.64 1.35 6.60
C ALA A 47 6.79 1.02 5.11
N VAL A 48 6.35 1.91 4.21
CA VAL A 48 6.55 1.76 2.77
C VAL A 48 8.04 1.69 2.44
N GLN A 49 8.86 2.63 2.93
CA GLN A 49 10.30 2.64 2.66
C GLN A 49 10.98 1.37 3.16
N VAL A 50 10.65 0.87 4.35
CA VAL A 50 11.20 -0.39 4.88
C VAL A 50 10.82 -1.56 3.99
N LEU A 51 9.55 -1.66 3.58
CA LEU A 51 9.07 -2.74 2.72
C LEU A 51 9.75 -2.71 1.34
N LEU A 52 9.92 -1.52 0.75
CA LEU A 52 10.63 -1.35 -0.52
C LEU A 52 12.10 -1.76 -0.41
N LYS A 53 12.79 -1.42 0.69
CA LYS A 53 14.16 -1.88 0.96
C LYS A 53 14.27 -3.40 1.05
N HIS A 54 13.21 -4.06 1.48
CA HIS A 54 13.10 -5.53 1.52
C HIS A 54 12.51 -6.15 0.25
N SER A 55 12.53 -5.44 -0.88
CA SER A 55 12.06 -5.93 -2.18
C SER A 55 10.57 -6.31 -2.20
N ALA A 56 9.74 -5.52 -1.52
CA ALA A 56 8.28 -5.61 -1.68
C ALA A 56 7.88 -5.38 -3.15
N ASP A 57 6.95 -6.19 -3.64
CA ASP A 57 6.42 -6.10 -4.99
C ASP A 57 5.45 -4.91 -5.11
N VAL A 58 5.92 -3.86 -5.78
CA VAL A 58 5.14 -2.64 -6.05
C VAL A 58 4.01 -2.85 -7.06
N ASN A 59 4.03 -3.95 -7.83
CA ASN A 59 3.02 -4.32 -8.81
C ASN A 59 2.04 -5.38 -8.27
N ALA A 60 2.17 -5.77 -7.00
CA ALA A 60 1.32 -6.77 -6.39
C ALA A 60 -0.16 -6.37 -6.53
N ARG A 61 -1.01 -7.33 -6.89
CA ARG A 61 -2.45 -7.13 -7.04
C ARG A 61 -3.24 -7.82 -5.94
N ASP A 62 -4.21 -7.09 -5.39
CA ASP A 62 -5.21 -7.62 -4.46
C ASP A 62 -6.37 -8.34 -5.19
N LYS A 63 -7.44 -8.71 -4.48
CA LYS A 63 -8.62 -9.39 -5.05
C LYS A 63 -9.38 -8.56 -6.09
N ASN A 64 -9.24 -7.25 -6.06
CA ASN A 64 -9.86 -6.30 -6.98
C ASN A 64 -8.90 -5.84 -8.08
N TRP A 65 -7.74 -6.49 -8.19
CA TRP A 65 -6.65 -6.10 -9.09
C TRP A 65 -6.08 -4.71 -8.81
N GLN A 66 -6.33 -4.18 -7.63
CA GLN A 66 -5.75 -2.93 -7.20
C GLN A 66 -4.28 -3.17 -6.82
N THR A 67 -3.43 -2.27 -7.27
CA THR A 67 -2.01 -2.21 -6.88
C THR A 67 -1.83 -1.26 -5.69
N PRO A 68 -0.67 -1.27 -5.01
CA PRO A 68 -0.35 -0.27 -3.99
C PRO A 68 -0.58 1.17 -4.47
N LEU A 69 -0.29 1.48 -5.74
CA LEU A 69 -0.54 2.81 -6.30
C LEU A 69 -2.03 3.18 -6.36
N HIS A 70 -2.93 2.23 -6.66
CA HIS A 70 -4.38 2.47 -6.61
C HIS A 70 -4.81 2.83 -5.18
N ILE A 71 -4.28 2.11 -4.19
CA ILE A 71 -4.57 2.38 -2.78
C ILE A 71 -4.02 3.74 -2.37
N ALA A 72 -2.82 4.10 -2.81
CA ALA A 72 -2.22 5.40 -2.51
C ALA A 72 -3.08 6.55 -3.06
N ALA A 73 -3.53 6.42 -4.31
CA ALA A 73 -4.39 7.38 -4.96
C ALA A 73 -5.76 7.52 -4.27
N ALA A 74 -6.38 6.39 -3.90
CA ALA A 74 -7.67 6.40 -3.21
C ALA A 74 -7.59 7.03 -1.81
N ASN A 75 -6.48 6.85 -1.09
CA ASN A 75 -6.28 7.33 0.29
C ASN A 75 -5.51 8.65 0.38
N LYS A 76 -5.24 9.33 -0.74
CA LYS A 76 -4.46 10.59 -0.79
C LYS A 76 -3.07 10.46 -0.16
N ALA A 77 -2.49 9.27 -0.21
CA ALA A 77 -1.18 8.97 0.34
C ALA A 77 -0.08 9.46 -0.62
N VAL A 78 0.03 10.78 -0.81
CA VAL A 78 0.89 11.41 -1.83
C VAL A 78 2.35 11.00 -1.67
N ARG A 79 2.89 11.03 -0.44
CA ARG A 79 4.27 10.61 -0.15
C ARG A 79 4.52 9.13 -0.47
N CYS A 80 3.55 8.27 -0.17
CA CYS A 80 3.62 6.86 -0.52
C CYS A 80 3.59 6.66 -2.04
N ALA A 81 2.74 7.40 -2.76
CA ALA A 81 2.69 7.36 -4.22
C ALA A 81 4.02 7.81 -4.84
N GLU A 82 4.62 8.89 -4.34
CA GLU A 82 5.93 9.38 -4.78
C GLU A 82 7.05 8.35 -4.59
N ALA A 83 7.00 7.56 -3.52
CA ALA A 83 7.95 6.47 -3.31
C ALA A 83 7.74 5.27 -4.27
N LEU A 84 6.49 5.04 -4.71
CA LEU A 84 6.14 3.91 -5.56
C LEU A 84 6.34 4.18 -7.05
N VAL A 85 5.96 5.37 -7.54
CA VAL A 85 6.02 5.77 -8.95
C VAL A 85 7.36 5.47 -9.64
N PRO A 86 8.53 5.81 -9.07
CA PRO A 86 9.81 5.56 -9.73
C PRO A 86 10.16 4.07 -9.84
N LEU A 87 9.49 3.19 -9.09
CA LEU A 87 9.72 1.76 -9.08
C LEU A 87 8.76 0.99 -10.01
N LEU A 88 7.74 1.66 -10.54
CA LEU A 88 6.74 1.05 -11.40
C LEU A 88 7.19 1.07 -12.87
N SER A 89 7.13 -0.09 -13.52
CA SER A 89 7.35 -0.18 -14.97
C SER A 89 6.16 0.34 -15.78
N ASN A 90 4.96 0.34 -15.19
CA ASN A 90 3.76 0.88 -15.80
C ASN A 90 2.80 1.42 -14.72
N VAL A 91 2.50 2.72 -14.79
CA VAL A 91 1.56 3.40 -13.88
C VAL A 91 0.10 3.30 -14.35
N ASN A 92 -0.13 2.97 -15.63
CA ASN A 92 -1.44 2.90 -16.26
C ASN A 92 -2.07 1.50 -16.14
N VAL A 93 -1.81 0.81 -15.04
CA VAL A 93 -2.47 -0.46 -14.74
C VAL A 93 -3.91 -0.17 -14.31
N SER A 94 -4.85 -0.97 -14.82
CA SER A 94 -6.26 -0.92 -14.42
C SER A 94 -6.58 -1.96 -13.35
N ASP A 95 -7.50 -1.59 -12.46
CA ASP A 95 -8.20 -2.49 -11.53
C ASP A 95 -9.26 -3.34 -12.26
N ARG A 96 -9.97 -4.19 -11.51
CA ARG A 96 -10.99 -5.09 -12.05
C ARG A 96 -12.19 -4.36 -12.68
N ALA A 97 -12.39 -3.07 -12.37
CA ALA A 97 -13.42 -2.22 -12.96
C ALA A 97 -12.88 -1.38 -14.13
N GLY A 98 -11.64 -1.62 -14.59
CA GLY A 98 -11.02 -0.85 -15.67
C GLY A 98 -10.49 0.51 -15.23
N ARG A 99 -10.45 0.82 -13.93
CA ARG A 99 -10.02 2.13 -13.41
C ARG A 99 -8.54 2.10 -13.09
N THR A 100 -7.81 3.13 -13.52
CA THR A 100 -6.39 3.33 -13.15
C THR A 100 -6.27 4.07 -11.82
N ALA A 101 -5.07 4.10 -11.24
CA ALA A 101 -4.80 4.89 -10.04
C ALA A 101 -5.24 6.36 -10.18
N LEU A 102 -5.09 6.97 -11.36
CA LEU A 102 -5.55 8.33 -11.62
C LEU A 102 -7.08 8.49 -11.48
N HIS A 103 -7.86 7.51 -11.94
CA HIS A 103 -9.32 7.52 -11.76
C HIS A 103 -9.70 7.52 -10.27
N HIS A 104 -8.97 6.75 -9.45
CA HIS A 104 -9.17 6.73 -7.99
C HIS A 104 -8.81 8.08 -7.35
N ALA A 105 -7.69 8.70 -7.76
CA ALA A 105 -7.30 10.02 -7.26
C ALA A 105 -8.35 11.10 -7.59
N ALA A 106 -8.86 11.12 -8.82
CA ALA A 106 -9.89 12.07 -9.23
C ALA A 106 -11.17 11.94 -8.41
N PHE A 107 -11.62 10.70 -8.15
CA PHE A 107 -12.79 10.44 -7.32
C PHE A 107 -12.59 10.89 -5.86
N SER A 108 -11.40 10.61 -5.30
CA SER A 108 -11.06 11.01 -3.93
C SER A 108 -10.91 12.53 -3.76
N GLY A 109 -10.45 13.24 -4.80
CA GLY A 109 -10.34 14.71 -4.79
C GLY A 109 -11.70 15.42 -4.86
N HIS A 110 -12.67 14.86 -5.60
CA HIS A 110 -14.03 15.42 -5.63
C HIS A 110 -14.78 15.30 -4.30
N LEU A 111 -14.41 14.34 -3.44
CA LEU A 111 -15.04 14.18 -2.12
C LEU A 111 -14.68 15.30 -1.13
N GLU A 112 -13.59 16.05 -1.36
CA GLU A 112 -13.13 17.13 -0.47
C GLU A 112 -13.74 18.49 -0.77
N VAL A 113 -14.21 18.73 -2.00
CA VAL A 113 -14.78 20.02 -2.42
C VAL A 113 -16.26 20.20 -2.04
N SER A 114 -16.80 19.33 -1.18
CA SER A 114 -18.23 19.36 -0.79
C SER A 114 -18.48 19.34 0.72
N ASN A 115 -17.48 19.68 1.55
CA ASN A 115 -17.67 19.93 2.99
C ASN A 115 -17.32 21.36 3.36
#